data_AF-A0A1I3CJT4-F1
#
_entry.id   AF-A0A1I3CJT4-F1
#
_cell.length_a   1.000
_cell.length_b   1.000
_cell.length_c   1.000
_cell.angle_alpha   90.00
_cell.angle_beta   90.00
_cell.angle_gamma   90.00
#
_symmetry.space_group_name_H-M   'P 1'
#
loop_
_entity.id
_entity.type
_entity.pdbx_description
1 polymer ?
#
loop_
_entity_poly.entity_id
_entity_poly.type
_entity_poly.pdbx_seq_one_letter_code
_entity_poly.pdbx_strand_id
1 'polypeptide(L)'
;MKTITRWVVPCYFTDAERSTDVFEMDLTGHLRSMLTNEVWNRKFAYNFGQALQRTDSATIEAATVKVFPRFISGMVNKSRLQNIVQEECGRIYSAFNIESYKTWPHRLGLTIFEIRYNINTPTIPSRKDLTGDIIPHFKQAFIEEYQRLLALLQELGSFFLAGLHLTFPTSSFMELVRNDIVDGFCQIKSLKRSFFEKKPTDAFMHEILIERSKQANLEINLKGLANVWHYDLWPLNRYLKAVESDRVSMDNLLDLIFALEGMFKDNVSSEFVKMVCILNMCKDRKQARSMKSLMDVAYFIRNNIAHGSISYNPYDRIKLENNEVMVQDIYWEMKGLVASMLIKGISKLLQNPNMRNLRFTMDDFIHLLFPKR
;
A
#
# COMPACT_ATOMS: atom_id res chain seq x y z
N MET A 1 27.19 -17.62 -2.21
CA MET A 1 26.45 -16.38 -1.95
C MET A 1 24.98 -16.70 -2.13
N LYS A 2 24.24 -16.58 -1.02
CA LYS A 2 22.80 -16.78 -0.88
C LYS A 2 21.99 -15.89 -1.84
N THR A 3 20.76 -16.29 -2.19
CA THR A 3 19.88 -15.48 -3.04
C THR A 3 19.37 -14.26 -2.29
N ILE A 4 19.40 -13.11 -2.95
CA ILE A 4 18.80 -11.84 -2.51
C ILE A 4 17.89 -11.35 -3.63
N THR A 5 16.67 -10.97 -3.29
CA THR A 5 15.75 -10.32 -4.22
C THR A 5 15.36 -8.96 -3.72
N ARG A 6 15.25 -7.99 -4.64
CA ARG A 6 14.86 -6.63 -4.31
C ARG A 6 13.80 -6.09 -5.24
N TRP A 7 12.94 -5.23 -4.70
CA TRP A 7 12.11 -4.34 -5.47
C TRP A 7 12.41 -2.91 -5.05
N VAL A 8 12.85 -2.11 -6.02
CA VAL A 8 13.33 -0.75 -5.84
C VAL A 8 12.33 0.18 -6.51
N VAL A 9 11.66 1.01 -5.72
CA VAL A 9 10.57 1.86 -6.18
C VAL A 9 10.73 3.30 -5.70
N PRO A 10 10.44 4.29 -6.55
CA PRO A 10 10.39 5.69 -6.12
C PRO A 10 9.27 5.87 -5.09
N CYS A 11 9.39 6.87 -4.21
CA CYS A 11 8.31 7.21 -3.29
C CYS A 11 8.20 8.70 -2.97
N TYR A 12 6.99 9.12 -2.57
CA TYR A 12 6.70 10.45 -1.99
C TYR A 12 6.60 10.40 -0.46
N PHE A 13 7.43 9.58 0.17
CA PHE A 13 7.41 9.46 1.62
C PHE A 13 8.31 10.53 2.22
N THR A 14 7.74 11.29 3.13
CA THR A 14 8.36 12.43 3.80
C THR A 14 8.54 12.09 5.27
N ASP A 15 9.71 12.38 5.83
CA ASP A 15 9.90 12.33 7.27
C ASP A 15 9.31 13.59 7.92
N ALA A 16 8.55 13.45 9.02
CA ALA A 16 7.90 14.56 9.69
C ALA A 16 8.87 15.61 10.24
N GLU A 17 10.08 15.19 10.61
CA GLU A 17 11.18 16.06 11.06
C GLU A 17 11.99 16.60 9.87
N ARG A 18 11.56 16.29 8.63
CA ARG A 18 12.25 16.61 7.37
C ARG A 18 13.65 16.00 7.28
N SER A 19 13.91 14.93 8.04
CA SER A 19 15.15 14.17 7.95
C SER A 19 15.18 13.34 6.66
N THR A 20 16.40 13.10 6.16
CA THR A 20 16.66 12.17 5.04
C THR A 20 17.23 10.84 5.50
N ASP A 21 17.28 10.60 6.82
CA ASP A 21 17.79 9.37 7.40
C ASP A 21 16.94 8.17 6.98
N VAL A 22 17.60 7.03 6.84
CA VAL A 22 16.90 5.80 6.46
C VAL A 22 15.91 5.40 7.55
N PHE A 23 14.72 5.02 7.12
CA PHE A 23 13.74 4.33 7.93
C PHE A 23 13.76 2.85 7.53
N GLU A 24 14.20 1.98 8.43
CA GLU A 24 14.35 0.55 8.16
C GLU A 24 13.47 -0.27 9.11
N MET A 25 12.79 -1.28 8.57
CA MET A 25 12.01 -2.24 9.34
C MET A 25 12.28 -3.68 8.91
N ASP A 26 12.41 -4.55 9.90
CA ASP A 26 12.44 -6.00 9.70
C ASP A 26 11.01 -6.55 9.69
N LEU A 27 10.61 -7.10 8.55
CA LEU A 27 9.29 -7.70 8.31
C LEU A 27 9.37 -9.24 8.23
N THR A 28 10.49 -9.86 8.62
CA THR A 28 10.70 -11.32 8.53
C THR A 28 9.63 -12.09 9.28
N GLY A 29 9.34 -11.71 10.52
CA GLY A 29 8.31 -12.35 11.34
C GLY A 29 6.91 -12.20 10.75
N HIS A 30 6.59 -11.01 10.23
CA HIS A 30 5.34 -10.71 9.56
C HIS A 30 5.15 -11.58 8.31
N LEU A 31 6.17 -11.64 7.45
CA LEU A 31 6.15 -12.44 6.21
C LEU A 31 5.98 -13.92 6.50
N ARG A 32 6.71 -14.46 7.48
CA ARG A 32 6.55 -15.86 7.90
C ARG A 32 5.13 -16.13 8.42
N SER A 33 4.57 -15.25 9.25
CA SER A 33 3.19 -15.38 9.73
C SER A 33 2.18 -15.42 8.56
N MET A 34 2.32 -14.53 7.57
CA MET A 34 1.45 -14.52 6.38
C MET A 34 1.56 -15.83 5.58
N LEU A 35 2.77 -16.36 5.39
CA LEU A 35 2.98 -17.61 4.66
C LEU A 35 2.46 -18.83 5.43
N THR A 36 2.68 -18.90 6.75
CA THR A 36 2.15 -19.97 7.61
C THR A 36 0.62 -19.99 7.61
N ASN A 37 -0.02 -18.83 7.53
CA ASN A 37 -1.47 -18.71 7.44
C ASN A 37 -2.01 -18.92 6.01
N GLU A 38 -1.18 -19.42 5.08
CA GLU A 38 -1.59 -19.76 3.72
C GLU A 38 -2.24 -18.60 2.97
N VAL A 39 -1.63 -17.41 3.01
CA VAL A 39 -2.12 -16.18 2.36
C VAL A 39 -2.57 -16.36 0.89
N TRP A 40 -2.07 -17.37 0.17
CA TRP A 40 -2.49 -17.71 -1.19
C TRP A 40 -3.92 -18.28 -1.30
N ASN A 41 -4.55 -18.72 -0.22
CA ASN A 41 -5.89 -19.31 -0.20
C ASN A 41 -7.04 -18.27 -0.11
N ARG A 42 -6.72 -16.99 -0.04
CA ARG A 42 -7.72 -15.90 0.03
C ARG A 42 -8.52 -15.76 -1.27
N LYS A 43 -9.73 -15.19 -1.16
CA LYS A 43 -10.67 -15.04 -2.29
C LYS A 43 -10.28 -14.00 -3.35
N PHE A 44 -9.40 -13.05 -3.03
CA PHE A 44 -8.96 -12.03 -3.95
C PHE A 44 -7.48 -11.72 -3.73
N ALA A 45 -6.74 -11.42 -4.79
CA ALA A 45 -5.35 -10.98 -4.69
C ALA A 45 -5.27 -9.48 -4.40
N TYR A 46 -4.33 -9.04 -3.54
CA TYR A 46 -3.94 -7.63 -3.48
C TYR A 46 -3.05 -7.30 -4.67
N ASN A 47 -2.04 -8.14 -4.95
CA ASN A 47 -1.19 -8.01 -6.13
C ASN A 47 -0.94 -9.34 -6.87
N PHE A 48 -0.95 -10.52 -6.22
CA PHE A 48 -0.68 -11.81 -6.88
C PHE A 48 -1.46 -13.02 -6.34
N GLY A 49 -1.48 -14.09 -7.17
CA GLY A 49 -2.19 -15.37 -6.97
C GLY A 49 -1.33 -16.56 -6.52
N GLN A 50 -1.57 -17.77 -7.08
CA GLN A 50 -1.05 -19.07 -6.61
C GLN A 50 0.49 -19.21 -6.54
N ALA A 51 1.27 -18.34 -7.16
CA ALA A 51 2.74 -18.41 -7.13
C ALA A 51 3.31 -18.39 -5.70
N LEU A 52 2.64 -17.70 -4.77
CA LEU A 52 3.03 -17.66 -3.36
C LEU A 52 3.00 -19.04 -2.68
N GLN A 53 2.10 -19.95 -3.11
CA GLN A 53 1.95 -21.30 -2.54
C GLN A 53 3.24 -22.12 -2.61
N ARG A 54 4.13 -21.81 -3.56
CA ARG A 54 5.41 -22.50 -3.75
C ARG A 54 6.53 -21.95 -2.85
N THR A 55 6.24 -20.98 -2.00
CA THR A 55 7.25 -20.35 -1.13
C THR A 55 7.34 -21.08 0.19
N ASP A 56 8.47 -21.74 0.43
CA ASP A 56 8.80 -22.28 1.75
C ASP A 56 9.34 -21.17 2.66
N SER A 57 8.59 -20.87 3.72
CA SER A 57 8.95 -19.86 4.73
C SER A 57 10.27 -20.16 5.45
N ALA A 58 10.69 -21.43 5.53
CA ALA A 58 11.97 -21.82 6.15
C ALA A 58 13.18 -21.40 5.30
N THR A 59 12.97 -21.13 4.01
CA THR A 59 14.03 -20.65 3.13
C THR A 59 14.33 -19.16 3.29
N ILE A 60 13.43 -18.41 3.92
CA ILE A 60 13.55 -16.96 4.10
C ILE A 60 14.44 -16.70 5.31
N GLU A 61 15.59 -16.09 5.09
CA GLU A 61 16.51 -15.66 6.16
C GLU A 61 16.08 -14.32 6.75
N ALA A 62 15.78 -13.34 5.88
CA ALA A 62 15.37 -12.01 6.28
C ALA A 62 14.44 -11.38 5.22
N ALA A 63 13.52 -10.54 5.65
CA ALA A 63 12.71 -9.66 4.80
C ALA A 63 12.71 -8.26 5.41
N THR A 64 13.30 -7.29 4.72
CA THR A 64 13.50 -5.93 5.22
C THR A 64 12.94 -4.91 4.24
N VAL A 65 12.40 -3.81 4.77
CA VAL A 65 12.05 -2.64 4.00
C VAL A 65 12.91 -1.47 4.43
N LYS A 66 13.49 -0.76 3.47
CA LYS A 66 14.24 0.48 3.67
C LYS A 66 13.55 1.60 2.92
N VAL A 67 13.11 2.61 3.65
CA VAL A 67 12.57 3.85 3.08
C VAL A 67 13.64 4.92 3.23
N PHE A 68 14.05 5.48 2.09
CA PHE A 68 14.89 6.66 1.97
C PHE A 68 13.95 7.84 1.71
N PRO A 69 13.67 8.70 2.71
CA PRO A 69 12.67 9.75 2.56
C PRO A 69 13.02 10.75 1.44
N ARG A 70 11.98 11.44 0.95
CA ARG A 70 12.07 12.55 0.02
C ARG A 70 12.92 13.68 0.63
N PHE A 71 13.68 14.36 -0.23
CA PHE A 71 14.39 15.59 0.15
C PHE A 71 13.46 16.81 0.02
N ILE A 72 13.33 17.61 1.07
CA ILE A 72 12.33 18.70 1.14
C ILE A 72 12.95 20.08 1.29
N SER A 73 14.13 20.20 1.90
CA SER A 73 14.75 21.51 2.12
C SER A 73 16.28 21.43 2.14
N GLY A 74 16.93 22.45 1.57
CA GLY A 74 18.39 22.58 1.52
C GLY A 74 18.99 22.30 0.14
N MET A 75 20.31 22.09 0.09
CA MET A 75 21.00 21.67 -1.14
C MET A 75 20.96 20.14 -1.27
N VAL A 76 20.39 19.66 -2.37
CA VAL A 76 20.26 18.23 -2.66
C VAL A 76 21.40 17.74 -3.55
N ASN A 77 22.02 16.62 -3.17
CA ASN A 77 22.94 15.92 -4.05
C ASN A 77 22.15 15.32 -5.22
N LYS A 78 22.38 15.83 -6.45
CA LYS A 78 21.71 15.35 -7.68
C LYS A 78 21.93 13.86 -7.94
N SER A 79 23.00 13.28 -7.40
CA SER A 79 23.33 11.87 -7.51
C SER A 79 22.91 11.02 -6.32
N ARG A 80 22.16 11.57 -5.34
CA ARG A 80 21.71 10.86 -4.14
C ARG A 80 21.05 9.51 -4.47
N LEU A 81 20.04 9.51 -5.34
CA LEU A 81 19.29 8.31 -5.69
C LEU A 81 20.18 7.26 -6.39
N GLN A 82 21.08 7.71 -7.25
CA GLN A 82 22.01 6.84 -7.98
C GLN A 82 23.03 6.21 -7.03
N ASN A 83 23.52 6.98 -6.06
CA ASN A 83 24.43 6.50 -5.02
C ASN A 83 23.76 5.44 -4.14
N ILE A 84 22.53 5.70 -3.66
CA ILE A 84 21.78 4.72 -2.86
C ILE A 84 21.57 3.42 -3.65
N VAL A 85 21.14 3.52 -4.92
CA VAL A 85 20.97 2.34 -5.79
C VAL A 85 22.29 1.58 -5.96
N GLN A 86 23.40 2.28 -6.16
CA GLN A 86 24.71 1.65 -6.32
C GLN A 86 25.20 0.98 -5.03
N GLU A 87 24.99 1.60 -3.87
CA GLU A 87 25.34 1.06 -2.56
C GLU A 87 24.52 -0.19 -2.23
N GLU A 88 23.20 -0.14 -2.42
CA GLU A 88 22.29 -1.23 -2.04
C GLU A 88 22.27 -2.34 -3.10
N CYS A 89 22.17 -2.01 -4.39
CA CYS A 89 21.99 -2.98 -5.47
C CYS A 89 23.31 -3.40 -6.13
N GLY A 90 24.38 -2.64 -5.96
CA GLY A 90 25.62 -2.81 -6.70
C GLY A 90 25.52 -2.34 -8.15
N ARG A 91 26.50 -2.74 -8.97
CA ARG A 91 26.58 -2.33 -10.37
C ARG A 91 25.44 -2.93 -11.20
N ILE A 92 24.60 -2.07 -11.76
CA ILE A 92 23.61 -2.42 -12.79
C ILE A 92 24.29 -2.37 -14.16
N TYR A 93 24.21 -3.46 -14.92
CA TYR A 93 24.79 -3.52 -16.26
C TYR A 93 23.84 -2.95 -17.30
N SER A 94 24.37 -2.17 -18.26
CA SER A 94 23.60 -1.54 -19.34
C SER A 94 22.73 -2.51 -20.15
N ALA A 95 23.15 -3.78 -20.27
CA ALA A 95 22.41 -4.83 -20.96
C ALA A 95 20.97 -5.07 -20.42
N PHE A 96 20.64 -4.59 -19.21
CA PHE A 96 19.30 -4.74 -18.64
C PHE A 96 18.38 -3.53 -18.92
N ASN A 97 18.85 -2.47 -19.57
CA ASN A 97 18.07 -1.25 -19.89
C ASN A 97 17.34 -0.62 -18.68
N ILE A 98 17.91 -0.76 -17.47
CA ILE A 98 17.41 -0.13 -16.24
C ILE A 98 18.08 1.24 -16.08
N GLU A 99 17.58 2.24 -16.81
CA GLU A 99 18.10 3.61 -16.73
C GLU A 99 17.10 4.62 -16.15
N SER A 100 15.83 4.21 -15.96
CA SER A 100 14.76 5.07 -15.45
C SER A 100 15.10 5.74 -14.12
N TYR A 101 15.77 5.02 -13.20
CA TYR A 101 16.14 5.58 -11.90
C TYR A 101 17.14 6.74 -11.98
N LYS A 102 17.87 6.88 -13.09
CA LYS A 102 18.80 8.01 -13.31
C LYS A 102 18.05 9.29 -13.64
N THR A 103 16.83 9.20 -14.18
CA THR A 103 15.99 10.33 -14.59
C THR A 103 14.93 10.70 -13.55
N TRP A 104 14.84 9.95 -12.45
CA TRP A 104 13.96 10.29 -11.34
C TRP A 104 14.29 11.68 -10.80
N PRO A 105 13.29 12.53 -10.49
CA PRO A 105 13.54 13.81 -9.85
C PRO A 105 14.40 13.62 -8.59
N HIS A 106 15.50 14.36 -8.50
CA HIS A 106 16.49 14.23 -7.42
C HIS A 106 15.91 14.43 -6.01
N ARG A 107 14.73 15.08 -5.92
CA ARG A 107 14.00 15.30 -4.67
C ARG A 107 13.27 14.05 -4.18
N LEU A 108 12.96 13.09 -5.06
CA LEU A 108 12.20 11.88 -4.70
C LEU A 108 12.84 11.10 -3.56
N GLY A 109 11.98 10.37 -2.84
CA GLY A 109 12.40 9.26 -2.01
C GLY A 109 12.56 7.98 -2.81
N LEU A 110 13.04 6.95 -2.14
CA LEU A 110 13.19 5.60 -2.66
C LEU A 110 12.80 4.60 -1.57
N THR A 111 12.04 3.58 -1.92
CA THR A 111 11.75 2.43 -1.06
C THR A 111 12.38 1.18 -1.66
N ILE A 112 13.08 0.40 -0.84
CA ILE A 112 13.68 -0.89 -1.21
C ILE A 112 13.06 -1.98 -0.34
N PHE A 113 12.35 -2.91 -0.99
CA PHE A 113 11.98 -4.18 -0.39
C PHE A 113 13.09 -5.18 -0.68
N GLU A 114 13.62 -5.86 0.34
CA GLU A 114 14.65 -6.87 0.20
C GLU A 114 14.22 -8.15 0.91
N ILE A 115 14.36 -9.29 0.22
CA ILE A 115 14.23 -10.62 0.83
C ILE A 115 15.52 -11.39 0.59
N ARG A 116 16.11 -11.90 1.67
CA ARG A 116 17.29 -12.78 1.65
C ARG A 116 16.85 -14.20 1.92
N TYR A 117 17.38 -15.13 1.13
CA TYR A 117 17.08 -16.55 1.24
C TYR A 117 18.31 -17.34 1.65
N ASN A 118 18.15 -18.40 2.43
CA ASN A 118 19.25 -19.31 2.77
C ASN A 118 19.62 -20.28 1.63
N ILE A 119 18.86 -20.29 0.53
CA ILE A 119 19.09 -21.07 -0.68
C ILE A 119 19.69 -20.23 -1.82
N ASN A 120 20.22 -20.90 -2.83
CA ASN A 120 20.71 -20.27 -4.07
C ASN A 120 19.72 -20.55 -5.21
N THR A 121 19.59 -19.59 -6.12
CA THR A 121 18.85 -19.73 -7.38
C THR A 121 19.85 -20.05 -8.52
N PRO A 122 19.93 -21.30 -9.02
CA PRO A 122 20.98 -21.73 -9.94
C PRO A 122 20.75 -21.32 -11.41
N THR A 123 19.58 -20.79 -11.76
CA THR A 123 19.13 -20.55 -13.14
C THR A 123 19.10 -19.08 -13.57
N ILE A 124 19.74 -18.18 -12.83
CA ILE A 124 19.76 -16.74 -13.18
C ILE A 124 20.35 -16.54 -14.60
N PRO A 125 19.62 -15.85 -15.50
CA PRO A 125 20.10 -15.51 -16.84
C PRO A 125 21.44 -14.79 -16.81
N SER A 126 22.28 -15.11 -17.78
CA SER A 126 23.54 -14.45 -18.06
C SER A 126 23.36 -13.39 -19.15
N ARG A 127 24.39 -12.56 -19.38
CA ARG A 127 24.40 -11.61 -20.51
C ARG A 127 24.15 -12.27 -21.87
N LYS A 128 24.56 -13.54 -22.03
CA LYS A 128 24.35 -14.29 -23.28
C LYS A 128 22.90 -14.68 -23.51
N ASP A 129 22.09 -14.71 -22.45
CA ASP A 129 20.67 -15.04 -22.49
C ASP A 129 19.79 -13.79 -22.72
N LEU A 130 20.41 -12.60 -22.75
CA LEU A 130 19.78 -11.28 -22.99
C LEU A 130 20.01 -10.80 -24.42
N THR A 131 20.08 -11.70 -25.41
CA THR A 131 20.23 -11.32 -26.82
C THR A 131 19.11 -10.38 -27.24
N GLY A 132 19.40 -9.44 -28.16
CA GLY A 132 18.45 -8.44 -28.67
C GLY A 132 17.29 -9.02 -29.49
N ASP A 133 17.00 -10.32 -29.32
CA ASP A 133 15.81 -10.96 -29.85
C ASP A 133 14.59 -10.45 -29.08
N ILE A 134 13.46 -10.32 -29.78
CA ILE A 134 12.21 -9.77 -29.26
C ILE A 134 11.68 -10.59 -28.05
N ILE A 135 12.17 -11.83 -27.85
CA ILE A 135 11.77 -12.73 -26.77
C ILE A 135 13.02 -13.30 -26.07
N PRO A 136 13.27 -12.99 -24.79
CA PRO A 136 14.37 -13.58 -24.03
C PRO A 136 14.22 -15.10 -23.88
N HIS A 137 15.29 -15.85 -24.10
CA HIS A 137 15.29 -17.32 -23.99
C HIS A 137 15.55 -17.77 -22.54
N PHE A 138 14.65 -17.43 -21.63
CA PHE A 138 14.77 -17.83 -20.24
C PHE A 138 14.36 -19.28 -20.04
N LYS A 139 15.09 -20.01 -19.19
CA LYS A 139 14.71 -21.37 -18.78
C LYS A 139 13.37 -21.30 -18.02
N GLN A 140 12.44 -22.20 -18.32
CA GLN A 140 11.15 -22.31 -17.61
C GLN A 140 11.30 -22.28 -16.08
N ALA A 141 12.27 -23.04 -15.54
CA ALA A 141 12.56 -23.06 -14.11
C ALA A 141 12.98 -21.69 -13.54
N PHE A 142 13.61 -20.82 -14.34
CA PHE A 142 13.89 -19.44 -13.91
C PHE A 142 12.62 -18.58 -13.95
N ILE A 143 11.77 -18.72 -14.98
CA ILE A 143 10.53 -17.95 -15.10
C ILE A 143 9.61 -18.22 -13.91
N GLU A 144 9.43 -19.49 -13.54
CA GLU A 144 8.58 -19.87 -12.40
C GLU A 144 9.13 -19.35 -11.07
N GLU A 145 10.44 -19.48 -10.86
CA GLU A 145 11.09 -18.96 -9.66
C GLU A 145 11.06 -17.43 -9.61
N TYR A 146 11.24 -16.77 -10.75
CA TYR A 146 11.14 -15.32 -10.88
C TYR A 146 9.73 -14.81 -10.52
N GLN A 147 8.69 -15.44 -11.06
CA GLN A 147 7.30 -15.09 -10.74
C GLN A 147 6.99 -15.28 -9.26
N ARG A 148 7.50 -16.36 -8.64
CA ARG A 148 7.37 -16.60 -7.20
C ARG A 148 8.03 -15.49 -6.36
N LEU A 149 9.29 -15.17 -6.68
CA LEU A 149 10.07 -14.16 -5.98
C LEU A 149 9.46 -12.75 -6.12
N LEU A 150 9.01 -12.40 -7.32
CA LEU A 150 8.34 -11.13 -7.60
C LEU A 150 7.01 -11.02 -6.85
N ALA A 151 6.19 -12.07 -6.88
CA ALA A 151 4.93 -12.11 -6.15
C ALA A 151 5.15 -11.87 -4.65
N LEU A 152 6.19 -12.46 -4.06
CA LEU A 152 6.51 -12.28 -2.64
C LEU A 152 6.95 -10.84 -2.31
N LEU A 153 7.75 -10.21 -3.18
CA LEU A 153 8.15 -8.80 -3.02
C LEU A 153 6.96 -7.84 -3.13
N GLN A 154 6.06 -8.06 -4.08
CA GLN A 154 4.89 -7.21 -4.26
C GLN A 154 3.87 -7.41 -3.15
N GLU A 155 3.72 -8.64 -2.65
CA GLU A 155 2.88 -8.94 -1.49
C GLU A 155 3.38 -8.21 -0.24
N LEU A 156 4.69 -8.27 0.01
CA LEU A 156 5.35 -7.52 1.09
C LEU A 156 5.15 -6.00 0.92
N GLY A 157 5.22 -5.52 -0.33
CA GLY A 157 4.94 -4.13 -0.70
C GLY A 157 3.54 -3.68 -0.35
N SER A 158 2.50 -4.41 -0.79
CA SER A 158 1.09 -4.12 -0.46
C SER A 158 0.84 -4.16 1.04
N PHE A 159 1.39 -5.17 1.72
CA PHE A 159 1.28 -5.31 3.17
C PHE A 159 1.87 -4.12 3.91
N PHE A 160 3.08 -3.70 3.52
CA PHE A 160 3.74 -2.55 4.13
C PHE A 160 2.99 -1.24 3.84
N LEU A 161 2.55 -1.05 2.59
CA LEU A 161 1.77 0.12 2.17
C LEU A 161 0.45 0.24 2.95
N ALA A 162 -0.24 -0.88 3.18
CA ALA A 162 -1.43 -0.92 4.04
C ALA A 162 -1.09 -0.46 5.47
N GLY A 163 -0.03 -1.00 6.05
CA GLY A 163 0.44 -0.57 7.37
C GLY A 163 0.72 0.93 7.44
N LEU A 164 1.41 1.47 6.43
CA LEU A 164 1.73 2.89 6.36
C LEU A 164 0.47 3.75 6.30
N HIS A 165 -0.45 3.48 5.38
CA HIS A 165 -1.66 4.29 5.22
C HIS A 165 -2.66 4.17 6.35
N LEU A 166 -2.68 3.05 7.09
CA LEU A 166 -3.48 2.93 8.30
C LEU A 166 -2.82 3.64 9.49
N THR A 167 -1.49 3.77 9.52
CA THR A 167 -0.79 4.37 10.66
C THR A 167 -0.61 5.89 10.52
N PHE A 168 -0.30 6.36 9.32
CA PHE A 168 0.03 7.74 9.03
C PHE A 168 -1.07 8.35 8.16
N PRO A 169 -2.09 8.98 8.78
CA PRO A 169 -3.10 9.68 8.01
C PRO A 169 -2.44 10.85 7.29
N THR A 170 -2.49 10.86 5.97
CA THR A 170 -2.03 12.00 5.17
C THR A 170 -3.17 12.82 4.63
N SER A 171 -3.08 14.13 4.84
CA SER A 171 -3.83 15.16 4.13
C SER A 171 -2.81 15.93 3.29
N SER A 172 -2.56 15.47 2.07
CA SER A 172 -1.68 16.19 1.15
C SER A 172 -2.52 17.04 0.20
N PHE A 173 -1.99 18.16 -0.26
CA PHE A 173 -2.58 18.82 -1.41
C PHE A 173 -2.28 18.00 -2.66
N MET A 174 -3.27 17.80 -3.53
CA MET A 174 -3.06 17.19 -4.84
C MET A 174 -2.20 18.15 -5.67
N GLU A 175 -0.94 17.82 -5.94
CA GLU A 175 -0.21 18.51 -7.00
C GLU A 175 -0.80 18.07 -8.34
N LEU A 176 -1.24 19.04 -9.16
CA LEU A 176 -1.72 18.84 -10.54
C LEU A 176 -0.55 18.49 -11.46
N VAL A 177 0.26 17.49 -11.09
CA VAL A 177 1.41 17.06 -11.86
C VAL A 177 1.04 15.74 -12.50
N ARG A 178 0.90 15.75 -13.83
CA ARG A 178 0.98 14.52 -14.62
C ARG A 178 2.42 14.02 -14.52
N ASN A 179 2.78 13.38 -13.43
CA ASN A 179 4.03 12.63 -13.42
C ASN A 179 3.81 11.44 -14.34
N ASP A 180 4.71 11.24 -15.30
CA ASP A 180 4.78 9.98 -16.01
C ASP A 180 4.98 8.85 -14.99
N ILE A 181 4.40 7.67 -15.27
CA ILE A 181 4.59 6.49 -14.41
C ILE A 181 6.08 6.32 -14.18
N VAL A 182 6.49 6.40 -12.91
CA VAL A 182 7.90 6.33 -12.57
C VAL A 182 8.28 4.86 -12.43
N ASP A 183 9.06 4.35 -13.38
CA ASP A 183 9.38 2.93 -13.40
C ASP A 183 10.42 2.54 -12.35
N GLY A 184 10.00 1.72 -11.38
CA GLY A 184 10.87 0.95 -10.49
C GLY A 184 11.58 -0.20 -11.20
N PHE A 185 12.27 -1.03 -10.44
CA PHE A 185 12.89 -2.25 -10.96
C PHE A 185 13.01 -3.35 -9.89
N CYS A 186 13.07 -4.59 -10.36
CA CYS A 186 13.38 -5.75 -9.54
C CYS A 186 14.80 -6.22 -9.80
N GLN A 187 15.44 -6.75 -8.75
CA GLN A 187 16.75 -7.38 -8.82
C GLN A 187 16.65 -8.79 -8.24
N ILE A 188 17.30 -9.76 -8.90
CA ILE A 188 17.66 -11.05 -8.30
C ILE A 188 19.17 -11.19 -8.33
N LYS A 189 19.79 -11.41 -7.18
CA LYS A 189 21.21 -11.69 -7.04
C LYS A 189 21.39 -13.05 -6.38
N SER A 190 22.09 -13.96 -7.05
CA SER A 190 22.43 -15.29 -6.50
C SER A 190 23.81 -15.67 -7.02
N LEU A 191 24.62 -16.31 -6.18
CA LEU A 191 25.99 -16.70 -6.53
C LEU A 191 26.80 -15.50 -7.04
N LYS A 192 27.26 -15.52 -8.30
CA LYS A 192 27.99 -14.42 -8.96
C LYS A 192 27.15 -13.72 -10.04
N ARG A 193 25.84 -13.97 -10.09
CA ARG A 193 24.95 -13.46 -11.14
C ARG A 193 23.94 -12.48 -10.55
N SER A 194 23.58 -11.50 -11.36
CA SER A 194 22.52 -10.55 -11.08
C SER A 194 21.64 -10.40 -12.31
N PHE A 195 20.34 -10.46 -12.09
CA PHE A 195 19.31 -10.19 -13.07
C PHE A 195 18.53 -8.97 -12.63
N PHE A 196 18.17 -8.11 -13.58
CA PHE A 196 17.38 -6.92 -13.34
C PHE A 196 16.25 -6.84 -14.35
N GLU A 197 15.07 -6.39 -13.91
CA GLU A 197 13.93 -6.15 -14.79
C GLU A 197 13.23 -4.86 -14.37
N LYS A 198 12.86 -4.05 -15.36
CA LYS A 198 12.10 -2.83 -15.18
C LYS A 198 10.67 -3.18 -14.76
N LYS A 199 10.13 -2.48 -13.75
CA LYS A 199 8.78 -2.67 -13.24
C LYS A 199 8.05 -1.33 -13.11
N PRO A 200 7.13 -1.02 -14.04
CA PRO A 200 6.23 0.11 -13.90
C PRO A 200 5.42 -0.02 -12.63
N THR A 201 5.37 1.04 -11.82
CA THR A 201 4.56 1.10 -10.60
C THR A 201 4.39 2.54 -10.14
N ASP A 202 3.23 2.86 -9.62
CA ASP A 202 2.93 4.12 -8.93
C ASP A 202 2.59 3.91 -7.45
N ALA A 203 2.62 2.65 -6.94
CA ALA A 203 2.07 2.26 -5.64
C ALA A 203 2.62 3.00 -4.40
N PHE A 204 3.79 3.64 -4.51
CA PHE A 204 4.44 4.37 -3.41
C PHE A 204 4.52 5.88 -3.69
N MET A 205 3.83 6.33 -4.73
CA MET A 205 3.79 7.71 -5.19
C MET A 205 2.62 8.46 -4.56
N HIS A 206 1.89 7.87 -3.62
CA HIS A 206 1.01 8.64 -2.74
C HIS A 206 1.82 9.23 -1.57
N GLU A 207 1.62 10.52 -1.25
CA GLU A 207 2.32 11.19 -0.14
C GLU A 207 2.00 10.50 1.22
N ILE A 208 3.07 10.19 1.98
CA ILE A 208 3.00 9.66 3.35
C ILE A 208 3.94 10.46 4.23
N LEU A 209 3.41 11.05 5.30
CA LEU A 209 4.20 11.74 6.33
C LEU A 209 4.56 10.74 7.44
N ILE A 210 5.78 10.24 7.40
CA ILE A 210 6.31 9.29 8.37
C ILE A 210 6.69 10.03 9.65
N GLU A 211 5.95 9.78 10.71
CA GLU A 211 6.26 10.25 12.07
C GLU A 211 7.01 9.14 12.81
N ARG A 212 8.34 9.29 12.99
CA ARG A 212 9.17 8.27 13.67
C ARG A 212 8.69 7.95 15.08
N SER A 213 8.13 8.94 15.79
CA SER A 213 7.51 8.78 17.10
C SER A 213 6.33 7.78 17.11
N LYS A 214 5.71 7.50 15.96
CA LYS A 214 4.60 6.54 15.79
C LYS A 214 5.06 5.21 15.19
N GLN A 215 6.36 4.93 15.10
CA GLN A 215 6.87 3.65 14.57
C GLN A 215 6.32 2.44 15.36
N ALA A 216 6.12 2.57 16.67
CA ALA A 216 5.49 1.53 17.47
C ALA A 216 4.03 1.23 17.03
N ASN A 217 3.28 2.26 16.63
CA ASN A 217 1.93 2.08 16.11
C ASN A 217 1.92 1.37 14.77
N LEU A 218 2.90 1.68 13.90
CA LEU A 218 3.08 0.97 12.63
C LEU A 218 3.34 -0.52 12.86
N GLU A 219 4.25 -0.83 13.79
CA GLU A 219 4.56 -2.22 14.16
C GLU A 219 3.33 -2.96 14.72
N ILE A 220 2.54 -2.32 15.58
CA ILE A 220 1.28 -2.89 16.09
C ILE A 220 0.30 -3.17 14.95
N ASN A 221 0.12 -2.21 14.04
CA ASN A 221 -0.78 -2.36 12.90
C ASN A 221 -0.31 -3.45 11.94
N LEU A 222 0.99 -3.52 11.63
CA LEU A 222 1.58 -4.57 10.79
C LEU A 222 1.44 -5.96 11.42
N LYS A 223 1.66 -6.10 12.74
CA LYS A 223 1.41 -7.36 13.46
C LYS A 223 -0.05 -7.79 13.37
N GLY A 224 -0.97 -6.86 13.62
CA GLY A 224 -2.40 -7.12 13.50
C GLY A 224 -2.79 -7.56 12.09
N LEU A 225 -2.32 -6.83 11.08
CA LEU A 225 -2.53 -7.16 9.67
C LEU A 225 -1.98 -8.54 9.32
N ALA A 226 -0.74 -8.86 9.69
CA ALA A 226 -0.10 -10.13 9.30
C ALA A 226 -0.90 -11.35 9.78
N ASN A 227 -1.53 -11.25 10.94
CA ASN A 227 -2.36 -12.31 11.51
C ASN A 227 -3.71 -12.49 10.80
N VAL A 228 -4.20 -11.48 10.08
CA VAL A 228 -5.49 -11.53 9.36
C VAL A 228 -5.34 -11.40 7.85
N TRP A 229 -4.13 -11.27 7.33
CA TRP A 229 -3.86 -10.96 5.92
C TRP A 229 -4.34 -12.05 4.95
N HIS A 230 -4.50 -13.28 5.45
CA HIS A 230 -5.03 -14.44 4.74
C HIS A 230 -6.57 -14.47 4.68
N TYR A 231 -7.26 -13.63 5.44
CA TYR A 231 -8.72 -13.50 5.44
C TYR A 231 -9.25 -12.69 4.26
N ASP A 232 -10.57 -12.70 4.10
CA ASP A 232 -11.28 -11.89 3.12
C ASP A 232 -11.37 -10.43 3.63
N LEU A 233 -10.32 -9.64 3.36
CA LEU A 233 -10.29 -8.20 3.64
C LEU A 233 -10.57 -7.37 2.38
N TRP A 234 -11.63 -7.71 1.63
CA TRP A 234 -12.03 -6.95 0.43
C TRP A 234 -12.10 -5.43 0.66
N PRO A 235 -12.61 -4.93 1.81
CA PRO A 235 -12.55 -3.51 2.15
C PRO A 235 -11.15 -2.91 2.11
N LEU A 236 -10.15 -3.64 2.64
CA LEU A 236 -8.76 -3.18 2.66
C LEU A 236 -8.17 -3.15 1.26
N ASN A 237 -8.54 -4.10 0.39
CA ASN A 237 -8.09 -4.10 -1.00
C ASN A 237 -8.62 -2.88 -1.77
N ARG A 238 -9.90 -2.54 -1.59
CA ARG A 238 -10.49 -1.33 -2.19
C ARG A 238 -9.84 -0.07 -1.63
N TYR A 239 -9.57 -0.04 -0.32
CA TYR A 239 -8.84 1.07 0.29
C TYR A 239 -7.45 1.25 -0.31
N LEU A 240 -6.68 0.17 -0.51
CA LEU A 240 -5.36 0.24 -1.14
C LEU A 240 -5.42 0.81 -2.57
N LYS A 241 -6.37 0.39 -3.39
CA LYS A 241 -6.59 0.98 -4.74
C LYS A 241 -6.89 2.48 -4.69
N ALA A 242 -7.59 2.92 -3.65
CA ALA A 242 -7.86 4.34 -3.46
C ALA A 242 -6.62 5.15 -3.10
N VAL A 243 -5.55 4.53 -2.55
CA VAL A 243 -4.41 5.23 -1.96
C VAL A 243 -3.05 4.85 -2.57
N GLU A 244 -3.02 3.96 -3.57
CA GLU A 244 -1.77 3.50 -4.19
C GLU A 244 -1.18 4.52 -5.18
N SER A 245 -2.04 5.26 -5.90
CA SER A 245 -1.61 6.16 -6.98
C SER A 245 -1.30 7.58 -6.48
N ASP A 246 -0.40 8.28 -7.18
CA ASP A 246 -0.16 9.71 -7.00
C ASP A 246 -1.32 10.57 -7.52
N ARG A 247 -2.15 9.99 -8.39
CA ARG A 247 -3.30 10.66 -9.00
C ARG A 247 -4.56 10.33 -8.22
N VAL A 248 -5.00 11.28 -7.39
CA VAL A 248 -6.32 11.23 -6.77
C VAL A 248 -7.37 11.64 -7.81
N SER A 249 -8.30 10.74 -8.09
CA SER A 249 -9.45 10.91 -8.98
C SER A 249 -10.76 10.57 -8.27
N MET A 250 -11.89 10.79 -8.95
CA MET A 250 -13.19 10.38 -8.40
C MET A 250 -13.30 8.87 -8.21
N ASP A 251 -12.61 8.09 -9.02
CA ASP A 251 -12.58 6.64 -8.85
C ASP A 251 -11.93 6.25 -7.52
N ASN A 252 -10.92 7.01 -7.05
CA ASN A 252 -10.33 6.77 -5.74
C ASN A 252 -11.29 7.11 -4.59
N LEU A 253 -12.07 8.20 -4.70
CA LEU A 253 -13.12 8.51 -3.71
C LEU A 253 -14.21 7.42 -3.70
N LEU A 254 -14.61 6.92 -4.87
CA LEU A 254 -15.55 5.80 -4.98
C LEU A 254 -14.97 4.55 -4.33
N ASP A 255 -13.70 4.23 -4.57
CA ASP A 255 -13.02 3.10 -3.95
C ASP A 255 -12.97 3.22 -2.41
N LEU A 256 -12.81 4.42 -1.85
CA LEU A 256 -12.93 4.64 -0.40
C LEU A 256 -14.36 4.38 0.11
N ILE A 257 -15.38 4.86 -0.60
CA ILE A 257 -16.78 4.63 -0.21
C ILE A 257 -17.13 3.14 -0.31
N PHE A 258 -16.69 2.47 -1.37
CA PHE A 258 -16.88 1.03 -1.52
C PHE A 258 -16.09 0.24 -0.47
N ALA A 259 -14.88 0.66 -0.12
CA ALA A 259 -14.16 0.09 1.01
C ALA A 259 -14.98 0.22 2.30
N LEU A 260 -15.58 1.39 2.55
CA LEU A 260 -16.43 1.63 3.71
C LEU A 260 -17.66 0.71 3.72
N GLU A 261 -18.42 0.69 2.63
CA GLU A 261 -19.64 -0.12 2.45
C GLU A 261 -19.33 -1.62 2.58
N GLY A 262 -18.19 -2.07 2.05
CA GLY A 262 -17.76 -3.47 2.12
C GLY A 262 -17.54 -4.01 3.52
N MET A 263 -17.39 -3.12 4.50
CA MET A 263 -17.31 -3.52 5.91
C MET A 263 -18.68 -3.84 6.51
N PHE A 264 -19.76 -3.81 5.75
CA PHE A 264 -21.11 -4.12 6.21
C PHE A 264 -21.72 -5.28 5.42
N LYS A 265 -22.88 -5.78 5.85
CA LYS A 265 -23.63 -6.78 5.06
C LYS A 265 -24.19 -6.14 3.79
N ASP A 266 -24.45 -6.97 2.78
CA ASP A 266 -25.06 -6.52 1.53
C ASP A 266 -26.43 -5.87 1.80
N ASN A 267 -26.79 -4.87 1.00
CA ASN A 267 -28.04 -4.09 1.10
C ASN A 267 -28.22 -3.28 2.40
N VAL A 268 -27.14 -3.04 3.15
CA VAL A 268 -27.19 -2.12 4.29
C VAL A 268 -27.38 -0.68 3.77
N SER A 269 -28.32 0.04 4.38
CA SER A 269 -28.59 1.45 4.06
C SER A 269 -27.37 2.33 4.36
N SER A 270 -27.09 3.29 3.49
CA SER A 270 -26.04 4.30 3.71
C SER A 270 -26.26 5.08 5.01
N GLU A 271 -27.51 5.31 5.42
CA GLU A 271 -27.84 5.96 6.70
C GLU A 271 -27.37 5.13 7.90
N PHE A 272 -27.46 3.80 7.80
CA PHE A 272 -26.95 2.92 8.84
C PHE A 272 -25.42 2.97 8.91
N VAL A 273 -24.74 2.91 7.76
CA VAL A 273 -23.28 3.04 7.69
C VAL A 273 -22.81 4.36 8.31
N LYS A 274 -23.46 5.48 7.96
CA LYS A 274 -23.22 6.81 8.54
C LYS A 274 -23.36 6.81 10.05
N MET A 275 -24.45 6.26 10.56
CA MET A 275 -24.73 6.21 11.99
C MET A 275 -23.66 5.40 12.75
N VAL A 276 -23.26 4.24 12.22
CA VAL A 276 -22.20 3.41 12.82
C VAL A 276 -20.87 4.15 12.86
N CYS A 277 -20.50 4.84 11.79
CA CYS A 277 -19.27 5.63 11.74
C CYS A 277 -19.29 6.74 12.79
N ILE A 278 -20.38 7.52 12.86
CA ILE A 278 -20.55 8.61 13.81
C ILE A 278 -20.40 8.11 15.25
N LEU A 279 -21.07 7.03 15.62
CA LEU A 279 -21.02 6.48 16.98
C LEU A 279 -19.66 5.89 17.34
N ASN A 280 -18.93 5.33 16.37
CA ASN A 280 -17.62 4.74 16.61
C ASN A 280 -16.50 5.77 16.74
N MET A 281 -16.65 6.92 16.07
CA MET A 281 -15.55 7.83 15.79
C MET A 281 -15.70 9.19 16.47
N CYS A 282 -16.93 9.64 16.73
CA CYS A 282 -17.19 10.98 17.27
C CYS A 282 -17.34 10.94 18.78
N LYS A 283 -16.66 11.86 19.47
CA LYS A 283 -16.75 12.01 20.94
C LYS A 283 -17.82 13.00 21.38
N ASP A 284 -18.21 13.91 20.50
CA ASP A 284 -19.14 14.99 20.79
C ASP A 284 -20.08 15.28 19.61
N ARG A 285 -21.11 16.09 19.89
CA ARG A 285 -22.14 16.45 18.91
C ARG A 285 -21.58 17.25 17.73
N LYS A 286 -20.52 18.04 17.93
CA LYS A 286 -19.91 18.86 16.87
C LYS A 286 -19.20 17.96 15.86
N GLN A 287 -18.40 17.01 16.34
CA GLN A 287 -17.74 15.99 15.52
C GLN A 287 -18.78 15.16 14.76
N ALA A 288 -19.85 14.72 15.45
CA ALA A 288 -20.92 13.95 14.84
C ALA A 288 -21.61 14.68 13.67
N ARG A 289 -21.87 15.98 13.82
CA ARG A 289 -22.44 16.80 12.74
C ARG A 289 -21.49 16.94 11.56
N SER A 290 -20.22 17.25 11.84
CA SER A 290 -19.19 17.37 10.80
C SER A 290 -19.05 16.07 10.00
N MET A 291 -18.94 14.93 10.69
CA MET A 291 -18.83 13.62 10.05
C MET A 291 -20.10 13.26 9.25
N LYS A 292 -21.28 13.56 9.78
CA LYS A 292 -22.54 13.38 9.03
C LYS A 292 -22.49 14.18 7.73
N SER A 293 -22.11 15.46 7.78
CA SER A 293 -22.07 16.32 6.61
C SER A 293 -21.06 15.82 5.56
N LEU A 294 -19.85 15.45 5.99
CA LEU A 294 -18.83 14.82 5.15
C LEU A 294 -19.40 13.60 4.41
N MET A 295 -20.01 12.68 5.16
CA MET A 295 -20.54 11.44 4.57
C MET A 295 -21.75 11.72 3.69
N ASP A 296 -22.63 12.66 4.03
CA ASP A 296 -23.75 13.05 3.15
C ASP A 296 -23.25 13.51 1.78
N VAL A 297 -22.21 14.36 1.76
CA VAL A 297 -21.59 14.84 0.52
C VAL A 297 -20.89 13.71 -0.23
N ALA A 298 -20.12 12.86 0.46
CA ALA A 298 -19.43 11.73 -0.17
C ALA A 298 -20.42 10.75 -0.84
N TYR A 299 -21.51 10.39 -0.15
CA TYR A 299 -22.54 9.51 -0.71
C TYR A 299 -23.36 10.19 -1.82
N PHE A 300 -23.56 11.52 -1.74
CA PHE A 300 -24.18 12.29 -2.82
C PHE A 300 -23.35 12.23 -4.11
N ILE A 301 -22.04 12.49 -4.01
CA ILE A 301 -21.10 12.38 -5.15
C ILE A 301 -21.16 10.96 -5.74
N ARG A 302 -21.05 9.93 -4.89
CA ARG A 302 -21.11 8.53 -5.32
C ARG A 302 -22.40 8.20 -6.06
N ASN A 303 -23.55 8.64 -5.55
CA ASN A 303 -24.83 8.37 -6.19
C ASN A 303 -24.96 9.10 -7.53
N ASN A 304 -24.51 10.35 -7.63
CA ASN A 304 -24.53 11.09 -8.89
C ASN A 304 -23.68 10.43 -9.97
N ILE A 305 -22.49 9.91 -9.60
CA ILE A 305 -21.63 9.19 -10.53
C ILE A 305 -22.28 7.84 -10.91
N ALA A 306 -22.75 7.06 -9.94
CA ALA A 306 -23.34 5.74 -10.16
C ALA A 306 -24.60 5.79 -11.04
N HIS A 307 -25.37 6.88 -10.96
CA HIS A 307 -26.58 7.09 -11.77
C HIS A 307 -26.30 7.81 -13.11
N GLY A 308 -25.03 8.08 -13.44
CA GLY A 308 -24.65 8.71 -14.70
C GLY A 308 -25.04 10.18 -14.83
N SER A 309 -25.32 10.86 -13.71
CA SER A 309 -25.84 12.23 -13.71
C SER A 309 -24.74 13.27 -13.94
N ILE A 310 -23.66 13.24 -13.14
CA ILE A 310 -22.58 14.25 -13.14
C ILE A 310 -21.25 13.57 -12.78
N SER A 311 -20.19 13.90 -13.53
CA SER A 311 -18.81 13.59 -13.15
C SER A 311 -18.18 14.79 -12.45
N TYR A 312 -17.47 14.55 -11.35
CA TYR A 312 -16.76 15.59 -10.61
C TYR A 312 -15.27 15.60 -10.94
N ASN A 313 -14.66 16.77 -10.99
CA ASN A 313 -13.22 16.95 -10.96
C ASN A 313 -12.77 17.11 -9.49
N PRO A 314 -11.61 16.57 -9.08
CA PRO A 314 -11.03 16.81 -7.75
C PRO A 314 -10.93 18.29 -7.31
N TYR A 315 -10.84 19.24 -8.25
CA TYR A 315 -10.82 20.68 -7.98
C TYR A 315 -12.20 21.37 -8.00
N ASP A 316 -13.26 20.63 -8.32
CA ASP A 316 -14.61 21.18 -8.25
C ASP A 316 -14.96 21.54 -6.80
N ARG A 317 -15.83 22.55 -6.64
CA ARG A 317 -16.34 22.96 -5.34
C ARG A 317 -17.74 22.41 -5.13
N ILE A 318 -17.97 21.88 -3.95
CA ILE A 318 -19.28 21.41 -3.50
C ILE A 318 -19.66 22.10 -2.20
N LYS A 319 -20.95 22.38 -2.04
CA LYS A 319 -21.48 23.00 -0.83
C LYS A 319 -21.60 21.95 0.27
N LEU A 320 -20.92 22.20 1.39
CA LEU A 320 -20.96 21.41 2.62
C LEU A 320 -21.46 22.31 3.76
N GLU A 321 -22.70 22.08 4.20
CA GLU A 321 -23.45 22.98 5.08
C GLU A 321 -23.49 24.44 4.55
N ASN A 322 -22.81 25.37 5.22
CA ASN A 322 -22.71 26.78 4.86
C ASN A 322 -21.40 27.14 4.14
N ASN A 323 -20.51 26.16 3.91
CA ASN A 323 -19.20 26.38 3.31
C ASN A 323 -19.11 25.72 1.93
N GLU A 324 -18.25 26.24 1.06
CA GLU A 324 -17.80 25.52 -0.13
C GLU A 324 -16.46 24.85 0.17
N VAL A 325 -16.36 23.56 -0.15
CA VAL A 325 -15.13 22.77 0.00
C VAL A 325 -14.76 22.16 -1.34
N MET A 326 -13.47 21.89 -1.57
CA MET A 326 -13.05 21.20 -2.77
C MET A 326 -13.37 19.72 -2.65
N VAL A 327 -13.68 19.05 -3.76
CA VAL A 327 -13.97 17.61 -3.75
C VAL A 327 -12.78 16.79 -3.25
N GLN A 328 -11.54 17.21 -3.52
CA GLN A 328 -10.35 16.56 -2.96
C GLN A 328 -10.31 16.59 -1.42
N ASP A 329 -10.85 17.62 -0.78
CA ASP A 329 -10.88 17.71 0.69
C ASP A 329 -11.78 16.61 1.27
N ILE A 330 -12.89 16.31 0.58
CA ILE A 330 -13.76 15.18 0.91
C ILE A 330 -13.01 13.85 0.79
N TYR A 331 -12.20 13.67 -0.25
CA TYR A 331 -11.37 12.46 -0.39
C TYR A 331 -10.42 12.27 0.80
N TRP A 332 -9.71 13.32 1.22
CA TRP A 332 -8.75 13.25 2.32
C TRP A 332 -9.42 12.92 3.66
N GLU A 333 -10.54 13.57 3.96
CA GLU A 333 -11.30 13.27 5.17
C GLU A 333 -11.89 11.86 5.14
N MET A 334 -12.43 11.42 3.99
CA MET A 334 -12.92 10.06 3.81
C MET A 334 -11.80 9.03 3.95
N LYS A 335 -10.59 9.29 3.45
CA LYS A 335 -9.43 8.41 3.61
C LYS A 335 -9.14 8.15 5.09
N GLY A 336 -9.07 9.21 5.89
CA GLY A 336 -8.84 9.12 7.34
C GLY A 336 -9.96 8.37 8.08
N LEU A 337 -11.23 8.61 7.70
CA LEU A 337 -12.39 7.90 8.24
C LEU A 337 -12.31 6.40 7.94
N VAL A 338 -12.11 6.03 6.67
CA VAL A 338 -12.06 4.63 6.24
C VAL A 338 -10.88 3.90 6.87
N ALA A 339 -9.70 4.52 6.94
CA ALA A 339 -8.54 3.96 7.64
C ALA A 339 -8.87 3.62 9.10
N SER A 340 -9.51 4.55 9.81
CA SER A 340 -9.88 4.35 11.22
C SER A 340 -10.89 3.21 11.41
N MET A 341 -11.87 3.12 10.50
CA MET A 341 -12.85 2.03 10.53
C MET A 341 -12.22 0.69 10.17
N LEU A 342 -11.26 0.64 9.25
CA LEU A 342 -10.48 -0.56 8.93
C LEU A 342 -9.68 -1.05 10.13
N ILE A 343 -9.01 -0.16 10.87
CA ILE A 343 -8.27 -0.51 12.09
C ILE A 343 -9.22 -1.12 13.13
N LYS A 344 -10.41 -0.54 13.33
CA LYS A 344 -11.45 -1.11 14.21
C LYS A 344 -11.90 -2.49 13.71
N GLY A 345 -12.12 -2.65 12.41
CA GLY A 345 -12.54 -3.91 11.80
C GLY A 345 -11.49 -5.02 11.92
N ILE A 346 -10.20 -4.70 11.71
CA ILE A 346 -9.08 -5.61 11.93
C ILE A 346 -8.97 -5.98 13.42
N SER A 347 -9.11 -5.01 14.32
CA SER A 347 -9.12 -5.28 15.77
C SER A 347 -10.24 -6.24 16.16
N LYS A 348 -11.44 -6.06 15.58
CA LYS A 348 -12.58 -6.96 15.77
C LYS A 348 -12.26 -8.37 15.25
N LEU A 349 -11.68 -8.49 14.06
CA LEU A 349 -11.28 -9.79 13.47
C LEU A 349 -10.32 -10.55 14.39
N LEU A 350 -9.31 -9.85 14.92
CA LEU A 350 -8.33 -10.43 15.84
C LEU A 350 -8.97 -10.95 17.14
N GLN A 351 -10.02 -10.27 17.63
CA GLN A 351 -10.72 -10.64 18.86
C GLN A 351 -11.80 -11.73 18.65
N ASN A 352 -12.18 -12.01 17.40
CA ASN A 352 -13.27 -12.94 17.08
C ASN A 352 -12.77 -14.10 16.19
N PRO A 353 -12.34 -15.23 16.79
CA PRO A 353 -11.73 -16.33 16.05
C PRO A 353 -12.67 -17.05 15.08
N ASN A 354 -13.98 -16.83 15.16
CA ASN A 354 -14.98 -17.36 14.23
C ASN A 354 -15.17 -16.49 12.98
N MET A 355 -14.59 -15.29 12.98
CA MET A 355 -14.72 -14.33 11.90
C MET A 355 -13.61 -14.54 10.86
N ARG A 356 -13.99 -14.45 9.58
CA ARG A 356 -13.07 -14.65 8.45
C ARG A 356 -13.10 -13.52 7.41
N ASN A 357 -13.94 -12.51 7.63
CA ASN A 357 -14.13 -11.37 6.73
C ASN A 357 -14.25 -10.10 7.57
N LEU A 358 -13.80 -8.95 7.06
CA LEU A 358 -13.90 -7.67 7.76
C LEU A 358 -15.35 -7.13 7.67
N ARG A 359 -16.19 -7.40 8.68
CA ARG A 359 -17.62 -7.02 8.72
C ARG A 359 -18.15 -6.52 10.07
N PHE A 360 -18.81 -5.38 10.08
CA PHE A 360 -19.65 -4.91 11.18
C PHE A 360 -21.08 -5.45 11.05
N THR A 361 -21.69 -5.80 12.18
CA THR A 361 -23.04 -6.32 12.32
C THR A 361 -23.85 -5.45 13.30
N MET A 362 -25.16 -5.70 13.37
CA MET A 362 -26.04 -5.02 14.33
C MET A 362 -25.61 -5.23 15.78
N ASP A 363 -25.00 -6.38 16.11
CA ASP A 363 -24.55 -6.66 17.48
C ASP A 363 -23.42 -5.73 17.92
N ASP A 364 -22.50 -5.38 17.02
CA ASP A 364 -21.45 -4.40 17.32
C ASP A 364 -22.05 -3.04 17.66
N PHE A 365 -23.16 -2.69 17.01
CA PHE A 365 -23.87 -1.44 17.23
C PHE A 365 -24.63 -1.42 18.55
N ILE A 366 -25.28 -2.52 18.93
CA ILE A 366 -25.95 -2.65 20.23
C ILE A 366 -24.97 -2.38 21.36
N HIS A 367 -23.74 -2.90 21.27
CA HIS A 367 -22.71 -2.67 22.28
C HIS A 367 -22.22 -1.22 22.37
N LEU A 368 -22.33 -0.44 21.29
CA LEU A 368 -21.98 0.98 21.29
C LEU A 368 -23.07 1.85 21.93
N LEU A 369 -24.33 1.52 21.71
CA LEU A 369 -25.46 2.25 22.30
C LEU A 369 -25.73 1.87 23.75
N PHE A 370 -25.47 0.60 24.09
CA PHE A 370 -25.72 0.05 25.41
C PHE A 370 -24.44 -0.61 25.94
N PRO A 371 -23.50 0.19 26.48
CA PRO A 371 -22.29 -0.36 27.08
C PRO A 371 -22.66 -1.38 28.16
N LYS A 372 -21.95 -2.52 28.22
CA LYS A 372 -22.09 -3.45 29.35
C LYS A 372 -21.77 -2.67 30.63
N ARG A 373 -22.70 -2.72 31.60
CA ARG A 373 -22.55 -2.11 32.92
C ARG A 373 -21.40 -2.71 33.70
#